data_AF-A0A176YUY2-F1
#
_entry.id   AF-A0A176YUY2-F1
#
_cell.length_a   1.000
_cell.length_b   1.000
_cell.length_c   1.000
_cell.angle_alpha   90.00
_cell.angle_beta   90.00
_cell.angle_gamma   90.00
#
_symmetry.space_group_name_H-M   'P 1'
#
loop_
_entity.id
_entity.type
_entity.pdbx_description
1 polymer ?
#
loop_
_entity_poly.entity_id
_entity_poly.type
_entity_poly.pdbx_seq_one_letter_code
_entity_poly.pdbx_strand_id
1 'polypeptide(L)'
;MDWKHLAIAPRRKAVATALCRHVRRPLLRPPARTCLDLGEAGALFTRERKAEMVGDVAKTTKQEINTVWIYPPKAERAAALTSADPERVTSR
;
A
#
# COMPACT_ATOMS: atom_id res chain seq x y z
N MET A 1 -4.72 -38.54 23.78
CA MET A 1 -4.45 -37.21 24.35
C MET A 1 -5.53 -36.27 23.82
N ASP A 2 -6.42 -35.86 24.72
CA ASP A 2 -7.69 -35.19 24.45
C ASP A 2 -7.50 -33.67 24.56
N TRP A 3 -7.90 -32.91 23.54
CA TRP A 3 -7.64 -31.47 23.39
C TRP A 3 -8.80 -30.58 23.84
N LYS A 4 -9.78 -31.13 24.56
CA LYS A 4 -11.05 -30.47 24.94
C LYS A 4 -10.98 -29.42 26.06
N HIS A 5 -9.79 -28.97 26.52
CA HIS A 5 -9.69 -28.11 27.71
C HIS A 5 -8.98 -26.76 27.56
N LEU A 6 -8.66 -26.29 26.36
CA LEU A 6 -8.22 -24.89 26.18
C LEU A 6 -9.41 -23.94 25.99
N ALA A 7 -10.13 -23.67 27.08
CA ALA A 7 -11.12 -22.61 27.14
C ALA A 7 -10.42 -21.24 27.14
N ILE A 8 -10.18 -20.69 25.94
CA ILE A 8 -9.70 -19.32 25.77
C ILE A 8 -10.88 -18.37 26.07
N ALA A 9 -10.78 -17.64 27.18
CA ALA A 9 -11.79 -16.70 27.65
C ALA A 9 -12.16 -15.61 26.60
N PRO A 10 -13.43 -15.19 26.50
CA PRO A 10 -13.88 -14.21 25.52
C PRO A 10 -13.65 -12.78 26.04
N ARG A 11 -12.42 -12.25 25.94
CA ARG A 11 -12.14 -10.85 26.34
C ARG A 11 -11.47 -9.99 25.26
N ARG A 12 -11.59 -10.34 23.98
CA ARG A 12 -11.03 -9.53 22.86
C ARG A 12 -12.07 -8.94 21.88
N LYS A 13 -13.36 -8.97 22.20
CA LYS A 13 -14.43 -8.50 21.29
C LYS A 13 -15.00 -7.10 21.59
N ALA A 14 -14.37 -6.30 22.45
CA ALA A 14 -14.93 -5.00 22.85
C ALA A 14 -14.27 -3.76 22.20
N VAL A 15 -13.16 -3.89 21.46
CA VAL A 15 -12.47 -2.71 20.88
C VAL A 15 -12.97 -2.38 19.46
N ALA A 16 -13.53 -3.34 18.73
CA ALA A 16 -13.92 -3.12 17.32
C ALA A 16 -15.22 -2.31 17.14
N THR A 17 -16.12 -2.29 18.12
CA THR A 17 -17.46 -1.70 17.97
C THR A 17 -17.48 -0.17 17.98
N ALA A 18 -16.47 0.48 18.58
CA ALA A 18 -16.38 1.95 18.60
C ALA A 18 -15.90 2.55 17.25
N LEU A 19 -15.25 1.77 16.40
CA LEU A 19 -14.66 2.26 15.14
C LEU A 19 -15.66 2.26 13.96
N CYS A 20 -16.75 1.51 14.06
CA CYS A 20 -17.64 1.17 12.94
C CYS A 20 -18.67 2.26 12.56
N ARG A 21 -18.65 3.45 13.17
CA ARG A 21 -19.52 4.58 12.74
C ARG A 21 -19.00 5.34 11.52
N HIS A 22 -17.78 5.08 11.08
CA HIS A 22 -17.27 5.64 9.82
C HIS A 22 -17.79 4.79 8.67
N VAL A 23 -18.53 5.41 7.75
CA VAL A 23 -18.93 4.80 6.48
C VAL A 23 -17.66 4.24 5.82
N ARG A 24 -17.52 2.91 5.82
CA ARG A 24 -16.39 2.25 5.15
C ARG A 24 -16.56 2.51 3.66
N ARG A 25 -15.79 3.44 3.12
CA ARG A 25 -15.75 3.68 1.68
C ARG A 25 -15.22 2.41 0.99
N PRO A 26 -15.77 2.05 -0.18
CA PRO A 26 -15.21 0.97 -0.99
C PRO A 26 -13.74 1.26 -1.28
N LEU A 27 -12.87 0.28 -1.06
CA LEU A 27 -11.48 0.39 -1.45
C LEU A 27 -11.40 0.34 -2.98
N LEU A 28 -11.14 1.48 -3.63
CA LEU A 28 -10.84 1.49 -5.06
C LEU A 28 -9.46 0.84 -5.26
N ARG A 29 -9.41 -0.21 -6.06
CA ARG A 29 -8.15 -0.79 -6.50
C ARG A 29 -7.68 -0.05 -7.75
N PRO A 30 -6.55 0.67 -7.70
CA PRO A 30 -6.00 1.31 -8.89
C PRO A 30 -5.63 0.27 -9.96
N PRO A 31 -5.55 0.68 -11.25
CA PRO A 31 -5.17 -0.22 -12.33
C PRO A 31 -3.81 -0.86 -12.07
N ALA A 32 -3.68 -2.13 -12.46
CA ALA A 32 -2.48 -2.93 -12.22
C ALA A 32 -1.30 -2.34 -12.99
N ARG A 33 -0.23 -2.02 -12.24
CA ARG A 33 1.07 -1.56 -12.75
C ARG A 33 2.14 -2.49 -12.22
N THR A 34 3.07 -2.89 -13.08
CA THR A 34 4.17 -3.80 -12.72
C THR A 34 5.46 -3.30 -13.34
N CYS A 35 6.54 -3.29 -12.55
CA CYS A 35 7.88 -2.97 -13.03
C CYS A 35 8.89 -4.07 -12.69
N LEU A 36 9.40 -4.76 -13.71
CA LEU A 36 10.37 -5.84 -13.58
C LEU A 36 11.77 -5.33 -13.96
N ASP A 37 12.75 -5.50 -13.07
CA ASP A 37 14.14 -5.15 -13.35
C ASP A 37 14.83 -6.39 -13.92
N LEU A 38 15.62 -6.23 -14.98
CA LEU A 38 16.33 -7.32 -15.66
C LEU A 38 17.86 -7.17 -15.49
N GLY A 39 18.32 -6.36 -14.54
CA GLY A 39 19.74 -6.12 -14.29
C GLY A 39 20.34 -5.20 -15.36
N GLU A 40 21.49 -5.55 -15.92
CA GLU A 40 22.16 -4.77 -16.96
C GLU A 40 21.34 -4.64 -18.24
N ALA A 41 20.40 -5.56 -18.49
CA ALA A 41 19.50 -5.51 -19.64
C ALA A 41 18.38 -4.44 -19.53
N GLY A 42 18.35 -3.66 -18.45
CA GLY A 42 17.34 -2.62 -18.23
C GLY A 42 16.14 -3.13 -17.42
N ALA A 43 14.95 -2.61 -17.70
CA ALA A 43 13.72 -3.02 -17.03
C ALA A 43 12.51 -3.03 -17.98
N LEU A 44 11.39 -3.58 -17.53
CA LEU A 44 10.09 -3.58 -18.21
C LEU A 44 9.03 -2.99 -17.28
N PHE A 45 8.37 -1.92 -17.72
CA PHE A 45 7.22 -1.35 -17.05
C PHE A 45 5.94 -1.65 -17.85
N THR A 46 4.93 -2.14 -17.14
CA THR A 46 3.63 -2.46 -17.71
C THR A 46 2.49 -1.82 -16.95
N ARG A 47 1.43 -1.49 -17.70
CA ARG A 47 0.13 -1.08 -17.17
C ARG A 47 -0.94 -1.91 -17.86
N GLU A 48 -1.85 -2.47 -17.07
CA GLU A 48 -2.93 -3.33 -17.61
C GLU A 48 -2.40 -4.46 -18.51
N ARG A 49 -1.23 -5.01 -18.15
CA ARG A 49 -0.51 -6.07 -18.88
C ARG A 49 0.05 -5.66 -20.25
N LYS A 50 0.06 -4.37 -20.59
CA LYS A 50 0.72 -3.83 -21.79
C LYS A 50 2.06 -3.20 -21.42
N ALA A 51 3.09 -3.45 -22.22
CA ALA A 51 4.38 -2.79 -22.08
C ALA A 51 4.25 -1.31 -22.47
N GLU A 52 4.61 -0.41 -21.56
CA GLU A 52 4.60 1.04 -21.82
C GLU A 52 6.03 1.60 -21.85
N MET A 53 6.97 1.05 -21.08
CA MET A 53 8.38 1.46 -21.08
C MET A 53 9.30 0.26 -20.95
N VAL A 54 10.46 0.32 -21.59
CA VAL A 54 11.52 -0.72 -21.55
C VAL A 54 12.91 -0.10 -21.39
N GLY A 55 13.91 -0.92 -21.07
CA GLY A 55 15.31 -0.51 -21.02
C GLY A 55 15.61 0.43 -19.84
N ASP A 56 16.53 1.37 -20.06
CA ASP A 56 17.03 2.28 -19.02
C ASP A 56 15.97 3.25 -18.48
N VAL A 57 15.03 3.66 -19.33
CA VAL A 57 13.92 4.54 -18.94
C VAL A 57 13.02 3.83 -17.92
N ALA A 58 12.71 2.55 -18.17
CA ALA A 58 11.95 1.75 -17.22
C ALA A 58 12.75 1.49 -15.92
N LYS A 59 14.07 1.35 -16.02
CA LYS A 59 14.95 1.11 -14.88
C LYS A 59 15.04 2.33 -13.97
N THR A 60 15.18 3.51 -14.56
CA THR A 60 15.15 4.80 -13.86
C THR A 60 13.80 4.99 -13.16
N THR A 61 12.70 4.73 -13.87
CA THR A 61 11.35 4.78 -13.28
C THR A 61 11.21 3.83 -12.08
N LYS A 62 11.77 2.61 -12.17
CA LYS A 62 11.74 1.65 -11.06
C LYS A 62 12.50 2.17 -9.83
N GLN A 63 13.64 2.80 -10.05
CA GLN A 63 14.43 3.37 -8.97
C GLN A 63 13.64 4.47 -8.26
N GLU A 64 13.03 5.40 -8.99
CA GLU A 64 12.17 6.44 -8.42
C GLU A 64 10.99 5.86 -7.62
N ILE A 65 10.32 4.84 -8.17
CA ILE A 65 9.24 4.15 -7.46
C ILE A 65 9.74 3.61 -6.12
N ASN A 66 10.88 2.92 -6.13
CA ASN A 66 11.42 2.26 -4.94
C ASN A 66 11.96 3.26 -3.91
N THR A 67 12.57 4.36 -4.33
CA THR A 67 13.27 5.27 -3.40
C THR A 67 12.47 6.49 -3.00
N VAL A 68 11.49 6.90 -3.81
CA VAL A 68 10.74 8.15 -3.60
C VAL A 68 9.26 7.87 -3.33
N TRP A 69 8.64 6.97 -4.11
CA TRP A 69 7.18 6.81 -4.07
C TRP A 69 6.72 5.82 -3.00
N ILE A 70 7.42 4.70 -2.85
CA ILE A 70 7.09 3.68 -1.84
C ILE A 70 7.65 4.06 -0.47
N TYR A 71 8.87 4.60 -0.44
CA TYR A 71 9.52 5.08 0.77
C TYR A 71 9.78 6.58 0.66
N PRO A 72 8.76 7.42 0.91
CA PRO A 72 9.02 8.85 0.95
C PRO A 72 10.10 9.14 2.00
N PRO A 73 10.99 10.12 1.76
CA PRO A 73 12.01 10.51 2.73
C PRO A 73 11.37 10.79 4.09
N LYS A 74 12.11 10.52 5.19
CA LYS A 74 11.62 10.58 6.57
C LYS A 74 10.71 11.79 6.77
N ALA A 75 9.41 11.54 6.80
CA ALA A 75 8.44 12.59 7.02
C ALA A 75 8.59 13.10 8.45
N GLU A 76 8.55 14.41 8.62
CA GLU A 76 8.35 14.98 9.94
C GLU A 76 7.02 14.44 10.49
N ARG A 77 7.07 13.79 11.66
CA ARG A 77 5.98 12.93 12.16
C ARG A 77 4.64 13.68 12.26
N ALA A 78 4.70 14.97 12.58
CA ALA A 78 3.52 15.85 12.64
C ALA A 78 2.90 16.07 11.24
N ALA A 79 3.70 16.41 10.23
CA ALA A 79 3.25 16.62 8.86
C ALA A 79 2.67 15.35 8.22
N ALA A 80 3.25 14.18 8.54
CA ALA A 80 2.74 12.89 8.10
C ALA A 80 1.33 12.60 8.64
N LEU A 81 1.11 12.87 9.93
CA LEU A 81 -0.20 12.68 10.58
C LEU A 81 -1.26 13.63 10.01
N THR A 82 -0.92 14.90 9.78
CA THR A 82 -1.85 15.87 9.18
C THR A 82 -2.19 15.55 7.72
N SER A 83 -1.28 14.90 6.98
CA SER A 83 -1.51 14.49 5.58
C SER A 83 -2.33 13.20 5.45
N ALA A 84 -2.33 12.37 6.49
CA ALA A 84 -3.10 11.14 6.57
C ALA A 84 -4.58 11.37 6.97
N ASP A 85 -5.01 12.64 7.10
CA ASP A 85 -6.39 13.00 7.38
C ASP A 85 -7.32 12.48 6.25
N PRO A 86 -8.29 11.61 6.56
CA PRO A 86 -9.16 11.00 5.57
C PRO A 86 -10.00 12.01 4.78
N GLU A 87 -10.27 13.21 5.31
CA GLU A 87 -11.01 14.24 4.57
C GLU A 87 -10.14 14.88 3.47
N ARG A 88 -8.83 15.03 3.70
CA ARG A 88 -7.88 15.64 2.75
C ARG A 88 -7.57 14.75 1.54
N VAL A 89 -7.52 13.43 1.71
CA VAL A 89 -7.16 12.49 0.64
C VAL A 89 -8.21 12.43 -0.49
N THR A 90 -9.41 12.97 -0.28
CA THR A 90 -10.57 12.79 -1.17
C THR A 90 -10.85 13.95 -2.13
N SER A 91 -10.07 15.03 -2.09
CA SER A 91 -10.32 16.28 -2.84
C SER A 91 -9.50 16.44 -4.14
N ARG A 92 -9.15 15.33 -4.82
CA ARG A 92 -8.39 15.37 -6.09
C ARG A 92 -9.15 14.77 -7.26
#